data_AF-A0A5N9E6U2-F1
#
_entry.id   AF-A0A5N9E6U2-F1
#
_cell.length_a   1.000
_cell.length_b   1.000
_cell.length_c   1.000
_cell.angle_alpha   90.00
_cell.angle_beta   90.00
_cell.angle_gamma   90.00
#
_symmetry.space_group_name_H-M   'P 1'
#
loop_
_entity.id
_entity.type
_entity.pdbx_description
1 polymer ?
#
loop_
_entity_poly.entity_id
_entity_poly.type
_entity_poly.pdbx_seq_one_letter_code
_entity_poly.pdbx_strand_id
1 'polypeptide(L)'
;EPSLHERRATFLPGRCQRQGVHQLPRRERSGQGGPFDGSSIESVDPGGVIAHAIDSSRVIGCVVYPSTVIVEPGVIEHIEGNRFSIGELDGTSSERCKRLAASLISAGLRAPIRGHIRHDMWIKLLGNVVFNPMSALTGATLVEMATHPESSDIVRAVMAEADAVAEGLGVRLPLTIDQRMDGARKVGAHRTSMLQDLESGRPMELESVVGVVIELGEKLGLPMPHTRTLYSCARLLDQVRTQ
;
A
#
# COMPACT_ATOMS: atom_id res chain seq x y z
N GLU A 1 -30.20 30.27 -17.12
CA GLU A 1 -29.04 30.03 -16.23
C GLU A 1 -29.02 28.55 -15.86
N PRO A 2 -28.12 27.71 -16.40
CA PRO A 2 -28.17 26.28 -16.11
C PRO A 2 -27.27 25.91 -14.92
N SER A 3 -27.96 25.47 -13.87
CA SER A 3 -27.64 24.34 -12.97
C SER A 3 -26.17 23.98 -12.73
N LEU A 4 -25.71 24.28 -11.52
CA LEU A 4 -24.57 23.64 -10.86
C LEU A 4 -24.79 22.11 -10.79
N HIS A 5 -24.16 21.39 -11.71
CA HIS A 5 -24.02 19.94 -11.60
C HIS A 5 -23.26 19.59 -10.31
N GLU A 6 -23.95 18.93 -9.39
CA GLU A 6 -23.38 18.20 -8.26
C GLU A 6 -22.32 17.22 -8.77
N ARG A 7 -21.04 17.57 -8.63
CA ARG A 7 -19.94 16.62 -8.78
C ARG A 7 -19.84 15.84 -7.47
N ARG A 8 -20.57 14.72 -7.38
CA ARG A 8 -20.38 13.75 -6.29
C ARG A 8 -18.97 13.18 -6.37
N ALA A 9 -18.10 13.57 -5.43
CA ALA A 9 -16.87 12.83 -5.17
C ALA A 9 -17.27 11.49 -4.56
N THR A 10 -17.14 10.41 -5.33
CA THR A 10 -17.40 9.06 -4.81
C THR A 10 -16.14 8.60 -4.08
N PHE A 11 -16.15 8.72 -2.75
CA PHE A 11 -15.15 8.09 -1.90
C PHE A 11 -15.54 6.62 -1.77
N LEU A 12 -14.81 5.71 -2.45
CA LEU A 12 -15.01 4.28 -2.34
C LEU A 12 -14.28 3.79 -1.07
N PRO A 13 -14.97 3.47 0.04
CA PRO A 13 -14.34 3.09 1.31
C PRO A 13 -13.84 1.64 1.30
N GLY A 14 -13.91 0.94 0.17
CA GLY A 14 -13.55 -0.47 0.06
C GLY A 14 -12.04 -0.66 0.15
N ARG A 15 -11.57 -1.21 1.28
CA ARG A 15 -10.21 -1.75 1.48
C ARG A 15 -9.11 -0.80 1.00
N CYS A 16 -8.75 0.11 1.90
CA CYS A 16 -7.82 1.22 1.71
C CYS A 16 -6.42 0.86 1.12
N GLN A 17 -6.08 -0.41 0.90
CA GLN A 17 -4.83 -0.82 0.26
C GLN A 17 -4.96 -1.20 -1.22
N ARG A 18 -6.16 -1.47 -1.75
CA ARG A 18 -6.31 -1.87 -3.16
C ARG A 18 -5.91 -0.75 -4.13
N GLN A 19 -6.12 0.51 -3.76
CA GLN A 19 -6.13 1.63 -4.71
C GLN A 19 -4.77 2.29 -4.99
N GLY A 20 -3.71 1.90 -4.28
CA GLY A 20 -2.43 2.61 -4.34
C GLY A 20 -1.49 2.18 -5.48
N VAL A 21 -1.61 0.95 -5.96
CA VAL A 21 -0.59 0.35 -6.85
C VAL A 21 -1.12 0.12 -8.27
N HIS A 22 -2.31 0.62 -8.60
CA HIS A 22 -2.92 0.43 -9.92
C HIS A 22 -2.19 1.14 -11.06
N GLN A 23 -1.39 2.17 -10.76
CA GLN A 23 -0.83 3.04 -11.78
C GLN A 23 0.68 3.08 -11.65
N LEU A 24 1.37 2.41 -12.57
CA LEU A 24 2.81 2.55 -12.69
C LEU A 24 3.19 3.99 -13.08
N PRO A 25 4.32 4.51 -12.62
CA PRO A 25 4.73 5.87 -12.94
C PRO A 25 4.97 6.02 -14.45
N ARG A 26 4.30 7.01 -15.06
CA ARG A 26 4.67 7.51 -16.39
C ARG A 26 5.96 8.32 -16.26
N ARG A 27 6.97 8.06 -17.10
CA ARG A 27 8.09 9.00 -17.26
C ARG A 27 7.63 10.19 -18.10
N GLU A 28 7.06 11.20 -17.46
CA GLU A 28 6.71 12.46 -18.13
C GLU A 28 7.96 13.34 -18.35
N ARG A 29 8.83 12.97 -19.29
CA ARG A 29 9.87 13.90 -19.78
C ARG A 29 10.16 13.88 -21.28
N SER A 30 9.52 13.05 -22.11
CA SER A 30 9.90 12.97 -23.53
C SER A 30 8.79 12.72 -24.54
N GLY A 31 7.50 12.71 -24.16
CA GLY A 31 6.42 12.35 -25.10
C GLY A 31 6.52 10.92 -25.65
N GLN A 32 7.42 10.12 -25.09
CA GLN A 32 7.56 8.68 -25.30
C GLN A 32 7.14 8.03 -23.97
N GLY A 33 6.16 7.12 -24.04
CA GLY A 33 5.65 6.44 -22.85
C GLY A 33 6.76 5.71 -22.09
N GLY A 34 6.58 5.57 -20.77
CA GLY A 34 7.46 4.74 -19.95
C GLY A 34 7.37 3.26 -20.33
N PRO A 35 8.30 2.40 -19.84
CA PRO A 35 8.32 0.97 -20.14
C PRO A 35 7.07 0.21 -19.68
N PHE A 36 6.21 0.85 -18.89
CA PHE A 36 4.99 0.28 -18.34
C PHE A 36 3.71 1.00 -18.75
N ASP A 37 3.81 1.94 -19.69
CA ASP A 37 2.64 2.69 -20.16
C ASP A 37 1.64 1.75 -20.84
N GLY A 38 0.39 1.75 -20.36
CA GLY A 38 -0.67 0.87 -20.86
C GLY A 38 -0.63 -0.57 -20.32
N SER A 39 0.33 -0.91 -19.44
CA SER A 39 0.33 -2.21 -18.76
C SER A 39 -0.67 -2.24 -17.60
N SER A 40 -1.44 -3.32 -17.50
CA SER A 40 -2.28 -3.63 -16.34
C SER A 40 -1.44 -4.31 -15.25
N ILE A 41 -1.93 -4.19 -14.01
CA ILE A 41 -1.42 -4.93 -12.86
C ILE A 41 -2.51 -5.91 -12.45
N GLU A 42 -2.36 -7.18 -12.84
CA GLU A 42 -3.41 -8.19 -12.69
C GLU A 42 -3.68 -8.51 -11.21
N SER A 43 -2.67 -8.43 -10.35
CA SER A 43 -2.82 -8.68 -8.91
C SER A 43 -3.77 -7.69 -8.20
N VAL A 44 -3.85 -6.43 -8.66
CA VAL A 44 -4.72 -5.42 -8.03
C VAL A 44 -5.88 -4.96 -8.90
N ASP A 45 -5.75 -5.04 -10.22
CA ASP A 45 -6.78 -4.66 -11.18
C ASP A 45 -6.87 -5.70 -12.31
N PRO A 46 -7.38 -6.92 -12.03
CA PRO A 46 -7.52 -7.97 -13.03
C PRO A 46 -8.28 -7.48 -14.27
N GLY A 47 -7.70 -7.65 -15.45
CA GLY A 47 -8.27 -7.16 -16.72
C GLY A 47 -8.35 -5.63 -16.84
N GLY A 48 -7.71 -4.89 -15.94
CA GLY A 48 -7.65 -3.43 -15.96
C GLY A 48 -9.00 -2.74 -15.74
N VAL A 49 -9.98 -3.37 -15.10
CA VAL A 49 -11.35 -2.85 -14.99
C VAL A 49 -11.38 -1.43 -14.42
N ILE A 50 -10.59 -1.16 -13.37
CA ILE A 50 -10.52 0.16 -12.73
C ILE A 50 -9.81 1.16 -13.65
N ALA A 51 -8.67 0.77 -14.24
CA ALA A 51 -7.92 1.63 -15.14
C ALA A 51 -8.71 2.04 -16.40
N HIS A 52 -9.54 1.15 -16.94
CA HIS A 52 -10.42 1.44 -18.07
C HIS A 52 -11.61 2.34 -17.68
N ALA A 53 -12.08 2.23 -16.44
CA ALA A 53 -13.25 2.99 -15.96
C ALA A 53 -12.88 4.40 -15.44
N ILE A 54 -11.66 4.58 -14.91
CA ILE A 54 -11.24 5.82 -14.24
C ILE A 54 -9.93 6.31 -14.85
N ASP A 55 -10.02 7.41 -15.60
CA ASP A 55 -8.86 8.09 -16.16
C ASP A 55 -7.87 8.50 -15.04
N SER A 56 -6.58 8.24 -15.23
CA SER A 56 -5.54 8.52 -14.25
C SER A 56 -5.47 9.99 -13.84
N SER A 57 -5.82 10.92 -14.75
CA SER A 57 -5.90 12.35 -14.46
C SER A 57 -7.00 12.69 -13.45
N ARG A 58 -7.89 11.76 -13.09
CA ARG A 58 -8.95 11.93 -12.08
C ARG A 58 -8.61 11.31 -10.73
N VAL A 59 -7.45 10.64 -10.62
CA VAL A 59 -7.02 9.96 -9.39
C VAL A 59 -6.13 10.87 -8.55
N ILE A 60 -6.36 10.90 -7.24
CA ILE A 60 -5.48 11.52 -6.24
C ILE A 60 -4.94 10.39 -5.36
N GLY A 61 -3.63 10.34 -5.17
CA GLY A 61 -3.00 9.38 -4.28
C GLY A 61 -3.30 9.72 -2.82
N CYS A 62 -3.53 8.70 -1.99
CA CYS A 62 -3.71 8.86 -0.55
C CYS A 62 -3.05 7.72 0.23
N VAL A 63 -2.32 8.07 1.31
CA VAL A 63 -1.77 7.10 2.28
C VAL A 63 -2.40 7.33 3.65
N VAL A 64 -3.05 6.29 4.13
CA VAL A 64 -3.90 6.31 5.34
C VAL A 64 -3.17 5.66 6.51
N TYR A 65 -3.11 6.36 7.65
CA TYR A 65 -2.46 5.94 8.89
C TYR A 65 -3.38 5.76 10.12
N PRO A 66 -4.71 5.94 10.07
CA PRO A 66 -5.58 5.40 11.10
C PRO A 66 -5.51 3.88 11.25
N SER A 67 -5.54 3.42 12.50
CA SER A 67 -5.80 2.03 12.88
C SER A 67 -7.23 1.92 13.39
N THR A 68 -8.05 1.11 12.72
CA THR A 68 -9.48 0.97 13.03
C THR A 68 -9.91 -0.48 12.93
N VAL A 69 -10.82 -0.92 13.82
CA VAL A 69 -11.38 -2.27 13.83
C VAL A 69 -12.90 -2.20 13.75
N ILE A 70 -13.51 -3.10 12.99
CA ILE A 70 -14.96 -3.30 13.00
C ILE A 70 -15.27 -4.18 14.20
N VAL A 71 -15.93 -3.63 15.22
CA VAL A 71 -16.31 -4.37 16.44
C VAL A 71 -17.56 -5.21 16.16
N GLU A 72 -18.53 -4.59 15.49
CA GLU A 72 -19.80 -5.20 15.08
C GLU A 72 -20.42 -4.39 13.92
N PRO A 73 -21.47 -4.88 13.23
CA PRO A 73 -22.08 -4.16 12.11
C PRO A 73 -22.46 -2.71 12.48
N GLY A 74 -21.82 -1.74 11.82
CA GLY A 74 -22.06 -0.31 12.04
C GLY A 74 -21.23 0.33 13.16
N VAL A 75 -20.43 -0.43 13.90
CA VAL A 75 -19.57 0.09 14.99
C VAL A 75 -18.10 -0.09 14.64
N ILE A 76 -17.39 1.04 14.56
CA ILE A 76 -15.96 1.10 14.30
C ILE A 76 -15.25 1.64 15.53
N GLU A 77 -14.27 0.89 16.04
CA GLU A 77 -13.33 1.39 17.02
C GLU A 77 -12.16 2.07 16.31
N HIS A 78 -11.87 3.31 16.70
CA HIS A 78 -10.70 4.04 16.25
C HIS A 78 -9.60 3.94 17.30
N ILE A 79 -8.55 3.16 17.01
CA ILE A 79 -7.49 2.83 17.96
C ILE A 79 -6.44 3.94 18.01
N GLU A 80 -5.88 4.30 16.85
CA GLU A 80 -4.88 5.38 16.78
C GLU A 80 -4.86 6.07 15.40
N GLY A 81 -4.21 7.24 15.37
CA GLY A 81 -3.80 7.90 14.14
C GLY A 81 -4.92 8.56 13.35
N ASN A 82 -4.70 9.76 12.83
CA ASN A 82 -5.72 10.51 12.06
C ASN A 82 -5.13 11.10 10.76
N ARG A 83 -4.04 10.53 10.23
CA ARG A 83 -3.30 11.09 9.09
C ARG A 83 -3.66 10.44 7.76
N PHE A 84 -4.00 11.28 6.79
CA PHE A 84 -4.32 10.96 5.40
C PHE A 84 -3.41 11.80 4.50
N SER A 85 -2.18 11.33 4.24
CA SER A 85 -1.30 12.01 3.29
C SER A 85 -1.95 11.99 1.91
N ILE A 86 -2.00 13.11 1.21
CA ILE A 86 -2.58 13.20 -0.15
C ILE A 86 -1.58 13.78 -1.13
N GLY A 87 -1.70 13.48 -2.42
CA GLY A 87 -0.90 14.14 -3.44
C GLY A 87 -1.23 13.67 -4.85
N GLU A 88 -0.77 14.44 -5.84
CA GLU A 88 -0.86 14.04 -7.23
C GLU A 88 0.12 12.92 -7.54
N LEU A 89 -0.27 12.00 -8.43
CA LEU A 89 0.55 10.84 -8.79
C LEU A 89 1.79 11.21 -9.61
N ASP A 90 1.74 12.34 -10.31
CA ASP A 90 2.84 12.96 -11.06
C ASP A 90 3.69 13.92 -10.20
N GLY A 91 3.29 14.16 -8.96
CA GLY A 91 3.94 15.07 -8.02
C GLY A 91 3.61 16.56 -8.21
N THR A 92 2.71 16.90 -9.12
CA THR A 92 2.26 18.28 -9.32
C THR A 92 1.47 18.80 -8.11
N SER A 93 1.48 20.13 -7.95
CA SER A 93 0.62 20.79 -6.97
C SER A 93 -0.69 21.19 -7.65
N SER A 94 -1.82 20.88 -7.02
CA SER A 94 -3.14 21.12 -7.61
C SER A 94 -4.14 21.72 -6.64
N GLU A 95 -5.08 22.51 -7.16
CA GLU A 95 -6.19 23.05 -6.37
C GLU A 95 -7.14 21.96 -5.86
N ARG A 96 -7.26 20.83 -6.57
CA ARG A 96 -8.11 19.73 -6.10
C ARG A 96 -7.54 19.03 -4.87
N CYS A 97 -6.21 18.86 -4.79
CA CYS A 97 -5.54 18.37 -3.59
C CYS A 97 -5.75 19.34 -2.42
N LYS A 98 -5.60 20.65 -2.64
CA LYS A 98 -5.85 21.67 -1.60
C LYS A 98 -7.27 21.62 -1.06
N ARG A 99 -8.28 21.55 -1.95
CA ARG A 99 -9.69 21.44 -1.53
C ARG A 99 -9.94 20.16 -0.74
N LEU A 100 -9.41 19.02 -1.20
CA LEU A 100 -9.56 17.73 -0.50
C LEU A 100 -8.91 17.78 0.89
N ALA A 101 -7.68 18.29 1.01
CA ALA A 101 -7.02 18.48 2.30
C ALA A 101 -7.84 19.37 3.23
N ALA A 102 -8.35 20.51 2.73
CA ALA A 102 -9.15 21.43 3.52
C ALA A 102 -10.42 20.74 4.06
N SER A 103 -11.11 19.94 3.24
CA SER A 103 -12.27 19.16 3.70
C SER A 103 -11.90 18.16 4.80
N LEU A 104 -10.82 17.38 4.62
CA LEU A 104 -10.37 16.42 5.65
C LEU A 104 -9.95 17.12 6.95
N ILE A 105 -9.26 18.26 6.85
CA ILE A 105 -8.85 19.06 8.00
C ILE A 105 -10.05 19.64 8.74
N SER A 106 -11.06 20.14 8.02
CA SER A 106 -12.30 20.63 8.63
C SER A 106 -13.06 19.55 9.42
N ALA A 107 -12.85 18.28 9.07
CA ALA A 107 -13.40 17.11 9.77
C ALA A 107 -12.49 16.62 10.93
N GLY A 108 -11.43 17.33 11.28
CA GLY A 108 -10.52 16.98 12.38
C GLY A 108 -9.39 16.01 12.02
N LEU A 109 -9.18 15.72 10.73
CA LEU A 109 -8.12 14.84 10.25
C LEU A 109 -6.84 15.62 9.89
N ARG A 110 -5.69 14.93 9.88
CA ARG A 110 -4.43 15.49 9.37
C ARG A 110 -4.26 15.10 7.91
N ALA A 111 -4.28 16.06 6.99
CA ALA A 111 -4.15 15.79 5.56
C ALA A 111 -2.97 16.53 4.90
N PRO A 112 -1.71 16.14 5.18
CA PRO A 112 -0.56 16.77 4.55
C PRO A 112 -0.53 16.50 3.05
N ILE A 113 -0.32 17.53 2.25
CA ILE A 113 -0.11 17.41 0.80
C ILE A 113 1.35 17.05 0.53
N ARG A 114 1.58 15.99 -0.24
CA ARG A 114 2.89 15.44 -0.60
C ARG A 114 3.20 15.74 -2.05
N GLY A 115 4.38 16.31 -2.30
CA GLY A 115 4.91 16.45 -3.66
C GLY A 115 5.36 15.13 -4.30
N HIS A 116 5.52 14.07 -3.50
CA HIS A 116 5.92 12.75 -3.97
C HIS A 116 5.12 11.65 -3.26
N ILE A 117 3.79 11.64 -3.44
CA ILE A 117 2.91 10.69 -2.73
C ILE A 117 3.31 9.23 -2.96
N ARG A 118 3.85 8.90 -4.13
CA ARG A 118 4.38 7.57 -4.45
C ARG A 118 5.48 7.12 -3.51
N HIS A 119 6.30 8.04 -2.99
CA HIS A 119 7.32 7.72 -2.00
C HIS A 119 6.66 7.27 -0.69
N ASP A 120 5.68 8.03 -0.17
CA ASP A 120 4.91 7.63 1.03
C ASP A 120 4.24 6.26 0.84
N MET A 121 3.73 5.96 -0.36
CA MET A 121 3.08 4.68 -0.68
C MET A 121 4.07 3.52 -0.63
N TRP A 122 5.23 3.65 -1.28
CA TRP A 122 6.27 2.64 -1.26
C TRP A 122 6.91 2.47 0.11
N ILE A 123 7.09 3.54 0.89
CA ILE A 123 7.57 3.44 2.29
C ILE A 123 6.62 2.57 3.13
N LYS A 124 5.31 2.75 2.97
CA LYS A 124 4.32 1.93 3.66
C LYS A 124 4.36 0.48 3.17
N LEU A 125 4.39 0.30 1.85
CA LEU A 125 4.42 -1.01 1.21
C LEU A 125 5.67 -1.82 1.60
N LEU A 126 6.83 -1.16 1.70
CA LEU A 126 8.11 -1.78 2.10
C LEU A 126 8.01 -2.52 3.44
N GLY A 127 7.24 -2.00 4.40
CA GLY A 127 6.97 -2.73 5.65
C GLY A 127 5.91 -3.80 5.48
N ASN A 128 4.81 -3.46 4.82
CA ASN A 128 3.65 -4.35 4.69
C ASN A 128 3.98 -5.62 3.91
N VAL A 129 4.81 -5.54 2.86
CA VAL A 129 5.16 -6.68 1.99
C VAL A 129 5.81 -7.84 2.76
N VAL A 130 6.44 -7.54 3.90
CA VAL A 130 7.07 -8.57 4.75
C VAL A 130 6.39 -8.76 6.09
N PHE A 131 6.14 -7.70 6.86
CA PHE A 131 5.60 -7.85 8.21
C PHE A 131 4.18 -8.41 8.20
N ASN A 132 3.35 -8.07 7.20
CA ASN A 132 1.97 -8.55 7.14
C ASN A 132 1.91 -10.08 6.94
N PRO A 133 2.45 -10.65 5.85
CA PRO A 133 2.40 -12.10 5.66
C PRO A 133 3.22 -12.87 6.69
N MET A 134 4.35 -12.34 7.16
CA MET A 134 5.15 -13.01 8.20
C MET A 134 4.41 -13.07 9.53
N SER A 135 3.74 -11.98 9.94
CA SER A 135 2.91 -11.98 11.15
C SER A 135 1.74 -12.96 11.05
N ALA A 136 1.12 -13.09 9.88
CA ALA A 136 0.06 -14.07 9.67
C ALA A 136 0.57 -15.51 9.81
N LEU A 137 1.75 -15.82 9.27
CA LEU A 137 2.34 -17.15 9.36
C LEU A 137 2.81 -17.53 10.77
N THR A 138 3.21 -16.56 11.59
CA THR A 138 3.90 -16.81 12.86
C THR A 138 3.10 -16.42 14.09
N GLY A 139 2.06 -15.59 13.95
CA GLY A 139 1.39 -14.92 15.07
C GLY A 139 2.22 -13.82 15.74
N ALA A 140 3.42 -13.52 15.22
CA ALA A 140 4.35 -12.59 15.83
C ALA A 140 3.98 -11.12 15.58
N THR A 141 4.34 -10.28 16.54
CA THR A 141 4.25 -8.82 16.46
C THR A 141 5.43 -8.22 15.71
N LEU A 142 5.31 -6.93 15.34
CA LEU A 142 6.37 -6.18 14.67
C LEU A 142 7.72 -6.23 15.41
N VAL A 143 7.72 -6.03 16.73
CA VAL A 143 8.95 -6.05 17.53
C VAL A 143 9.58 -7.44 17.60
N GLU A 144 8.78 -8.50 17.67
CA GLU A 144 9.29 -9.88 17.69
C GLU A 144 9.97 -10.22 16.36
N MET A 145 9.33 -9.92 15.23
CA MET A 145 9.94 -10.10 13.90
C MET A 145 11.17 -9.22 13.66
N ALA A 146 11.20 -8.01 14.24
CA ALA A 146 12.32 -7.07 14.04
C ALA A 146 13.53 -7.32 14.96
N THR A 147 13.37 -8.16 15.98
CA THR A 147 14.42 -8.45 16.99
C THR A 147 14.86 -9.91 17.00
N HIS A 148 14.04 -10.85 16.52
CA HIS A 148 14.45 -12.25 16.42
C HIS A 148 15.48 -12.41 15.28
N PRO A 149 16.70 -12.94 15.57
CA PRO A 149 17.84 -12.91 14.64
C PRO A 149 17.50 -13.45 13.24
N GLU A 150 17.01 -14.70 13.16
CA GLU A 150 16.73 -15.39 11.90
C GLU A 150 15.58 -14.74 11.11
N SER A 151 14.53 -14.28 11.78
CA SER A 151 13.42 -13.61 11.11
C SER A 151 13.85 -12.25 10.57
N SER A 152 14.72 -11.53 11.29
CA SER A 152 15.16 -10.19 10.89
C SER A 152 15.96 -10.21 9.59
N ASP A 153 16.70 -11.28 9.31
CA ASP A 153 17.42 -11.46 8.05
C ASP A 153 16.44 -11.63 6.87
N ILE A 154 15.37 -12.41 7.06
CA ILE A 154 14.31 -12.55 6.05
C ILE A 154 13.58 -11.22 5.85
N VAL A 155 13.29 -10.49 6.94
CA VAL A 155 12.67 -9.16 6.85
C VAL A 155 13.49 -8.23 5.97
N ARG A 156 14.80 -8.20 6.19
CA ARG A 156 15.75 -7.37 5.41
C ARG A 156 15.84 -7.81 3.96
N ALA A 157 15.89 -9.12 3.70
CA ALA A 157 15.98 -9.65 2.34
C ALA A 157 14.74 -9.29 1.51
N VAL A 158 13.54 -9.47 2.07
CA VAL A 158 12.28 -9.09 1.40
C VAL A 158 12.17 -7.58 1.22
N MET A 159 12.60 -6.78 2.21
CA MET A 159 12.66 -5.33 2.05
C MET A 159 13.63 -4.91 0.93
N ALA A 160 14.78 -5.56 0.80
CA ALA A 160 15.73 -5.27 -0.28
C ALA A 160 15.17 -5.61 -1.67
N GLU A 161 14.47 -6.74 -1.80
CA GLU A 161 13.75 -7.09 -3.03
C GLU A 161 12.70 -6.03 -3.40
N ALA A 162 11.89 -5.60 -2.44
CA ALA A 162 10.87 -4.58 -2.66
C ALA A 162 11.44 -3.17 -2.94
N ASP A 163 12.56 -2.81 -2.31
CA ASP A 163 13.26 -1.56 -2.57
C ASP A 163 13.85 -1.53 -3.99
N ALA A 164 14.43 -2.65 -4.45
CA ALA A 164 14.89 -2.79 -5.84
C ALA A 164 13.75 -2.61 -6.86
N VAL A 165 12.55 -3.12 -6.55
CA VAL A 165 11.35 -2.87 -7.37
C VAL A 165 10.99 -1.39 -7.36
N ALA A 166 10.98 -0.73 -6.20
CA ALA A 166 10.71 0.70 -6.10
C ALA A 166 11.70 1.53 -6.93
N GLU A 167 12.99 1.23 -6.83
CA GLU A 167 14.05 1.89 -7.60
C GLU A 167 13.89 1.67 -9.11
N GLY A 168 13.54 0.44 -9.53
CA GLY A 168 13.23 0.12 -10.94
C GLY A 168 12.07 0.93 -11.51
N LEU A 169 11.14 1.36 -10.65
CA LEU A 169 10.03 2.26 -10.99
C LEU A 169 10.38 3.75 -10.84
N GLY A 170 11.63 4.08 -10.55
CA GLY A 170 12.10 5.44 -10.36
C GLY A 170 11.69 6.07 -9.03
N VAL A 171 11.29 5.26 -8.05
CA VAL A 171 10.98 5.72 -6.68
C VAL A 171 12.18 5.44 -5.79
N ARG A 172 12.87 6.50 -5.36
CA ARG A 172 13.94 6.39 -4.37
C ARG A 172 13.40 6.65 -2.98
N LEU A 173 13.44 5.66 -2.11
CA LEU A 173 12.94 5.82 -0.75
C LEU A 173 13.88 6.70 0.09
N PRO A 174 13.35 7.65 0.87
CA PRO A 174 14.14 8.57 1.69
C PRO A 174 14.52 7.93 3.04
N LEU A 175 14.68 6.62 3.09
CA LEU A 175 15.05 5.88 4.30
C LEU A 175 15.78 4.58 3.96
N THR A 176 16.62 4.13 4.88
CA THR A 176 17.31 2.83 4.77
C THR A 176 16.47 1.69 5.37
N ILE A 177 16.77 0.46 4.98
CA ILE A 177 16.17 -0.74 5.60
C ILE A 177 16.41 -0.74 7.12
N ASP A 178 17.60 -0.35 7.59
CA ASP A 178 17.89 -0.23 9.03
C ASP A 178 16.96 0.78 9.73
N GLN A 179 16.75 1.95 9.13
CA GLN A 179 15.80 2.93 9.66
C GLN A 179 14.37 2.37 9.67
N ARG A 180 14.00 1.55 8.68
CA ARG A 180 12.68 0.88 8.65
C ARG A 180 12.55 -0.15 9.78
N MET A 181 13.60 -0.93 10.03
CA MET A 181 13.68 -1.92 11.12
C MET A 181 13.60 -1.25 12.49
N ASP A 182 14.33 -0.14 12.68
CA ASP A 182 14.24 0.66 13.91
C ASP A 182 12.83 1.23 14.11
N GLY A 183 12.18 1.65 13.03
CA GLY A 183 10.78 2.05 13.06
C GLY A 183 9.86 0.92 13.54
N ALA A 184 10.05 -0.30 13.05
CA ALA A 184 9.26 -1.46 13.49
C ALA A 184 9.47 -1.78 14.98
N ARG A 185 10.72 -1.71 15.47
CA ARG A 185 11.04 -1.88 16.90
C ARG A 185 10.35 -0.84 17.77
N LYS A 186 10.33 0.42 17.33
CA LYS A 186 9.68 1.54 18.05
C LYS A 186 8.16 1.43 18.11
N VAL A 187 7.54 0.85 17.09
CA VAL A 187 6.09 0.57 17.09
C VAL A 187 5.74 -0.48 18.17
N GLY A 188 6.63 -1.42 18.45
CA GLY A 188 6.47 -2.36 19.55
C GLY A 188 5.60 -3.57 19.21
N ALA A 189 4.83 -4.03 20.19
CA ALA A 189 4.00 -5.25 20.14
C ALA A 189 2.72 -5.06 19.29
N HIS A 190 2.86 -4.55 18.07
CA HIS A 190 1.76 -4.34 17.14
C HIS A 190 1.52 -5.59 16.29
N ARG A 191 0.25 -6.02 16.23
CA ARG A 191 -0.23 -7.05 15.29
C ARG A 191 -0.71 -6.39 14.00
N THR A 192 -0.25 -6.89 12.86
CA THR A 192 -0.63 -6.32 11.56
C THR A 192 -2.11 -6.56 11.24
N SER A 193 -2.66 -5.76 10.32
CA SER A 193 -4.02 -5.96 9.83
C SER A 193 -4.23 -7.33 9.20
N MET A 194 -3.20 -7.91 8.56
CA MET A 194 -3.31 -9.23 7.93
C MET A 194 -3.38 -10.36 8.98
N LEU A 195 -2.65 -10.24 10.09
CA LEU A 195 -2.81 -11.15 11.22
C LEU A 195 -4.21 -11.01 11.86
N GLN A 196 -4.72 -9.78 11.99
CA GLN A 196 -6.08 -9.57 12.50
C GLN A 196 -7.15 -10.15 11.56
N ASP A 197 -6.97 -10.05 10.24
CA ASP A 197 -7.81 -10.72 9.25
C ASP A 197 -7.72 -12.25 9.37
N LEU A 198 -6.51 -12.77 9.62
CA LEU A 198 -6.29 -14.19 9.89
C LEU A 198 -7.09 -14.66 11.13
N GLU A 199 -6.94 -13.97 12.26
CA GLU A 199 -7.59 -14.28 13.54
C GLU A 199 -9.12 -14.14 13.45
N SER A 200 -9.62 -13.23 12.62
CA SER A 200 -11.05 -12.99 12.45
C SER A 200 -11.71 -13.86 11.36
N GLY A 201 -11.00 -14.83 10.78
CA GLY A 201 -11.55 -15.67 9.71
C GLY A 201 -11.82 -14.93 8.39
N ARG A 202 -11.26 -13.73 8.19
CA ARG A 202 -11.44 -12.93 6.97
C ARG A 202 -10.35 -13.24 5.93
N PRO A 203 -10.66 -13.16 4.62
CA PRO A 203 -9.63 -13.30 3.57
C PRO A 203 -8.52 -12.26 3.71
N MET A 204 -7.27 -12.68 3.49
CA MET A 204 -6.09 -11.80 3.61
C MET A 204 -5.85 -10.97 2.34
N GLU A 205 -5.31 -9.76 2.49
CA GLU A 205 -4.98 -8.85 1.37
C GLU A 205 -3.63 -9.18 0.69
N LEU A 206 -3.39 -10.46 0.35
CA LEU A 206 -2.10 -10.91 -0.18
C LEU A 206 -1.77 -10.32 -1.57
N GLU A 207 -2.75 -10.23 -2.47
CA GLU A 207 -2.51 -9.75 -3.83
C GLU A 207 -2.13 -8.27 -3.87
N SER A 208 -2.82 -7.43 -3.11
CA SER A 208 -2.59 -5.97 -3.08
C SER A 208 -1.35 -5.54 -2.29
N VAL A 209 -0.75 -6.45 -1.53
CA VAL A 209 0.43 -6.16 -0.70
C VAL A 209 1.67 -6.88 -1.21
N VAL A 210 1.56 -8.18 -1.48
CA VAL A 210 2.71 -9.04 -1.83
C VAL A 210 2.68 -9.41 -3.31
N GLY A 211 1.51 -9.83 -3.82
CA GLY A 211 1.35 -10.23 -5.22
C GLY A 211 1.77 -9.13 -6.19
N VAL A 212 1.37 -7.88 -5.91
CA VAL A 212 1.75 -6.73 -6.74
C VAL A 212 3.26 -6.47 -6.78
N VAL A 213 3.97 -6.65 -5.68
CA VAL A 213 5.43 -6.43 -5.66
C VAL A 213 6.12 -7.53 -6.46
N ILE A 214 5.64 -8.78 -6.37
CA ILE A 214 6.14 -9.90 -7.19
C ILE A 214 5.89 -9.63 -8.67
N GLU A 215 4.67 -9.26 -9.06
CA GLU A 215 4.30 -8.97 -10.44
C GLU A 215 5.15 -7.83 -11.02
N LEU A 216 5.41 -6.78 -10.24
CA LEU A 216 6.27 -5.67 -10.65
C LEU A 216 7.73 -6.09 -10.78
N GLY A 217 8.23 -6.92 -9.85
CA GLY A 217 9.56 -7.52 -9.94
C GLY A 217 9.72 -8.36 -11.21
N GLU A 218 8.73 -9.17 -11.57
CA GLU A 218 8.71 -9.95 -12.82
C GLU A 218 8.81 -9.04 -14.05
N LYS A 219 7.97 -7.99 -14.12
CA LYS A 219 7.97 -7.03 -15.23
C LYS A 219 9.30 -6.27 -15.35
N LEU A 220 10.04 -6.10 -14.25
CA LEU A 220 11.37 -5.49 -14.21
C LEU A 220 12.52 -6.49 -14.41
N GLY A 221 12.23 -7.81 -14.49
CA GLY A 221 13.25 -8.85 -14.56
C GLY A 221 14.07 -9.02 -13.26
N LEU A 222 13.51 -8.61 -12.11
CA LEU A 222 14.16 -8.71 -10.80
C LEU A 222 13.85 -10.06 -10.13
N PRO A 223 14.85 -10.73 -9.53
CA PRO A 223 14.61 -11.93 -8.74
C PRO A 223 13.87 -11.58 -7.44
N MET A 224 12.81 -12.35 -7.13
CA MET A 224 11.98 -12.16 -5.93
C MET A 224 11.89 -13.44 -5.05
N PRO A 225 12.97 -14.22 -4.84
CA PRO A 225 12.89 -15.53 -4.19
C PRO A 225 12.32 -15.50 -2.76
N HIS A 226 12.70 -14.50 -1.96
CA HIS A 226 12.25 -14.41 -0.57
C HIS A 226 10.78 -13.99 -0.50
N THR A 227 10.41 -12.96 -1.27
CA THR A 227 9.03 -12.47 -1.36
C THR A 227 8.09 -13.57 -1.88
N ARG A 228 8.49 -14.34 -2.90
CA ARG A 228 7.70 -15.46 -3.43
C ARG A 228 7.51 -16.59 -2.43
N THR A 229 8.56 -16.93 -1.69
CA THR A 229 8.48 -17.97 -0.66
C THR A 229 7.45 -17.57 0.40
N LEU A 230 7.56 -16.33 0.89
CA LEU A 230 6.65 -15.78 1.89
C LEU A 230 5.20 -15.72 1.37
N TYR A 231 5.01 -15.24 0.14
CA TYR A 231 3.72 -15.22 -0.55
C TYR A 231 3.09 -16.62 -0.68
N SER A 232 3.87 -17.61 -1.12
CA SER A 232 3.38 -18.96 -1.38
C SER A 232 2.88 -19.64 -0.10
N CYS A 233 3.64 -19.51 0.99
CA CYS A 233 3.23 -20.02 2.30
C CYS A 233 1.98 -19.31 2.83
N ALA A 234 1.95 -17.97 2.76
CA ALA A 234 0.81 -17.19 3.26
C ALA A 234 -0.46 -17.44 2.43
N ARG A 235 -0.33 -17.61 1.11
CA ARG A 235 -1.44 -17.95 0.21
C ARG A 235 -2.01 -19.33 0.51
N LEU A 236 -1.16 -20.33 0.74
CA LEU A 236 -1.62 -21.66 1.15
C LEU A 236 -2.36 -21.62 2.49
N LEU A 237 -1.84 -20.86 3.46
CA LEU A 237 -2.51 -20.65 4.74
C LEU A 237 -3.92 -20.04 4.56
N ASP A 238 -4.07 -19.04 3.69
CA ASP A 238 -5.38 -18.43 3.42
C ASP A 238 -6.36 -19.43 2.79
N GLN A 239 -5.89 -20.26 1.86
CA GLN A 239 -6.71 -21.24 1.14
C GLN A 239 -7.15 -22.40 2.03
N VAL A 240 -6.25 -22.94 2.88
CA VAL A 240 -6.57 -24.09 3.73
C VAL A 240 -7.55 -23.72 4.83
N ARG A 241 -7.50 -22.48 5.34
CA ARG A 241 -8.43 -21.98 6.36
C ARG A 241 -9.83 -21.66 5.82
N THR A 242 -9.93 -21.32 4.54
CA THR A 242 -11.20 -20.92 3.90
C THR A 242 -12.00 -22.11 3.36
N GLN A 243 -11.44 -23.32 3.40
CA GLN A 243 -12.11 -24.59 3.15
C GLN A 243 -12.77 -25.13 4.43
#